data_AF-A0A495KKL7-F1
#
_entry.id   AF-A0A495KKL7-F1
#
_cell.length_a   1.000
_cell.length_b   1.000
_cell.length_c   1.000
_cell.angle_alpha   90.00
_cell.angle_beta   90.00
_cell.angle_gamma   90.00
#
_symmetry.space_group_name_H-M   'P 1'
#
loop_
_entity.id
_entity.type
_entity.pdbx_description
1 polymer ?
#
loop_
_entity_poly.entity_id
_entity_poly.type
_entity_poly.pdbx_seq_one_letter_code
_entity_poly.pdbx_strand_id
1 'polypeptide(L)'
;MMVTKDKKTAISDETFFQLLYIENLEAIQFCWKVREGLRQKICFIRIKNYTDWYFSNFLHLQLERKLRIAIFVLGNDHILTKKMLTKHRRIKRVFLSNKDVERSLHRIEEELENLIRFEDHYVFKELKFDYCLSEFFEREYLSPKLSHACKDWSDPFWKVKR
;
A
#
# COMPACT_ATOMS: atom_id res chain seq x y z
N MET A 1 -40.38 -25.17 -7.23
CA MET A 1 -39.16 -24.96 -6.43
C MET A 1 -38.29 -23.95 -7.15
N MET A 2 -38.42 -22.66 -6.82
CA MET A 2 -37.49 -21.64 -7.28
C MET A 2 -36.38 -21.54 -6.23
N VAL A 3 -35.18 -21.95 -6.61
CA VAL A 3 -33.98 -21.76 -5.80
C VAL A 3 -33.75 -20.25 -5.68
N THR A 4 -33.98 -19.72 -4.48
CA THR A 4 -33.65 -18.36 -4.11
C THR A 4 -32.15 -18.19 -4.24
N LYS A 5 -31.71 -17.36 -5.20
CA LYS A 5 -30.32 -16.93 -5.30
C LYS A 5 -29.95 -16.25 -3.98
N ASP A 6 -28.97 -16.83 -3.30
CA ASP A 6 -28.38 -16.29 -2.08
C ASP A 6 -27.97 -14.83 -2.28
N LYS A 7 -28.43 -13.97 -1.36
CA LYS A 7 -27.97 -12.59 -1.22
C LYS A 7 -26.50 -12.62 -0.80
N LYS A 8 -25.57 -12.67 -1.76
CA LYS A 8 -24.18 -12.25 -1.50
C LYS A 8 -24.23 -10.80 -1.03
N THR A 9 -23.73 -10.57 0.17
CA THR A 9 -23.62 -9.26 0.80
C THR A 9 -22.68 -8.39 -0.04
N ALA A 10 -23.24 -7.58 -0.93
CA ALA A 10 -22.49 -6.58 -1.67
C ALA A 10 -21.84 -5.63 -0.66
N ILE A 11 -20.51 -5.59 -0.64
CA ILE A 11 -19.76 -4.66 0.20
C ILE A 11 -19.89 -3.26 -0.41
N SER A 12 -20.22 -2.27 0.41
CA SER A 12 -20.44 -0.90 -0.06
C SER A 12 -19.13 -0.25 -0.51
N ASP A 13 -19.21 0.66 -1.49
CA ASP A 13 -18.06 1.46 -1.95
C ASP A 13 -17.39 2.21 -0.78
N GLU A 14 -18.16 2.62 0.22
CA GLU A 14 -17.66 3.24 1.45
C GLU A 14 -16.70 2.31 2.22
N THR A 15 -17.07 1.04 2.37
CA THR A 15 -16.24 0.03 3.03
C THR A 15 -14.96 -0.22 2.24
N PHE A 16 -15.03 -0.17 0.90
CA PHE A 16 -13.85 -0.31 0.05
C PHE A 16 -12.85 0.83 0.23
N PHE A 17 -13.29 2.08 0.15
CA PHE A 17 -12.40 3.23 0.37
C PHE A 17 -11.85 3.26 1.80
N GLN A 18 -12.62 2.79 2.78
CA GLN A 18 -12.14 2.64 4.15
C GLN A 18 -10.98 1.63 4.25
N LEU A 19 -11.05 0.50 3.53
CA LEU A 19 -9.95 -0.48 3.49
C LEU A 19 -8.68 0.11 2.86
N LEU A 20 -8.81 0.82 1.73
CA LEU A 20 -7.68 1.50 1.09
C LEU A 20 -7.04 2.55 2.00
N TYR A 21 -7.87 3.27 2.77
CA TYR A 21 -7.41 4.25 3.76
C TYR A 21 -6.67 3.58 4.93
N ILE A 22 -7.17 2.44 5.43
CA ILE A 22 -6.47 1.66 6.47
C ILE A 22 -5.09 1.22 5.98
N GLU A 23 -4.97 0.74 4.75
CA GLU A 23 -3.67 0.38 4.15
C GLU A 23 -2.72 1.58 4.05
N ASN A 24 -3.23 2.78 3.76
CA ASN A 24 -2.44 4.02 3.80
C ASN A 24 -1.96 4.35 5.21
N LEU A 25 -2.81 4.21 6.22
CA LEU A 25 -2.41 4.41 7.62
C LEU A 25 -1.32 3.43 8.06
N GLU A 26 -1.42 2.16 7.67
CA GLU A 26 -0.39 1.16 7.94
C GLU A 26 0.95 1.52 7.28
N ALA A 27 0.92 2.00 6.04
CA ALA A 27 2.11 2.45 5.32
C ALA A 27 2.72 3.73 5.93
N ILE A 28 1.91 4.66 6.45
CA ILE A 28 2.39 5.81 7.23
C ILE A 28 3.05 5.33 8.53
N GLN A 29 2.45 4.36 9.23
CA GLN A 29 3.04 3.81 10.44
C GLN A 29 4.39 3.12 10.14
N PHE A 30 4.50 2.43 9.02
CA PHE A 30 5.77 1.91 8.51
C PHE A 30 6.81 3.02 8.29
N CYS A 31 6.45 4.12 7.62
CA CYS A 31 7.35 5.26 7.41
C CYS A 31 7.85 5.84 8.73
N TRP A 32 6.95 5.98 9.72
CA TRP A 32 7.32 6.38 11.07
C TRP A 32 8.32 5.41 11.73
N LYS A 33 8.11 4.10 11.63
CA LYS A 33 9.05 3.09 12.17
C LYS A 33 10.44 3.23 11.54
N VAL A 34 10.53 3.45 10.23
CA VAL A 34 11.81 3.69 9.53
C VAL A 34 12.48 4.96 10.05
N ARG A 35 11.76 6.09 10.13
CA ARG A 35 12.29 7.34 10.68
C ARG A 35 12.78 7.17 12.11
N GLU A 36 12.07 6.42 12.92
CA GLU A 36 12.44 6.18 14.31
C GLU A 36 13.73 5.36 14.42
N GLY A 37 13.92 4.35 13.57
CA GLY A 37 15.18 3.62 13.47
C GLY A 37 16.36 4.51 13.09
N LEU A 38 16.17 5.39 12.10
CA LEU A 38 17.19 6.35 11.66
C LEU A 38 17.53 7.35 12.78
N ARG A 39 16.51 7.89 13.46
CA ARG A 39 16.64 8.83 14.60
C ARG A 39 17.40 8.22 15.78
N GLN A 40 17.11 6.96 16.10
CA GLN A 40 17.79 6.20 17.15
C GLN A 40 19.18 5.67 16.73
N LYS A 41 19.63 5.98 15.50
CA LYS A 41 20.91 5.49 14.93
C LYS A 41 21.00 3.95 14.97
N ILE A 42 19.88 3.27 14.74
CA ILE A 42 19.85 1.82 14.58
C ILE A 42 20.67 1.44 13.34
N CYS A 43 21.39 0.33 13.42
CA CYS A 43 22.20 -0.17 12.30
C CYS A 43 21.36 -0.27 11.01
N PHE A 44 21.85 0.33 9.91
CA PHE A 44 21.10 0.43 8.66
C PHE A 44 20.65 -0.91 8.10
N ILE A 45 21.46 -1.98 8.25
CA ILE A 45 21.07 -3.32 7.79
C ILE A 45 19.84 -3.85 8.54
N ARG A 46 19.71 -3.53 9.83
CA ARG A 46 18.57 -3.95 10.67
C ARG A 46 17.28 -3.27 10.21
N ILE A 47 17.36 -1.98 9.88
CA ILE A 47 16.23 -1.22 9.30
C ILE A 47 15.93 -1.75 7.88
N LYS A 48 16.95 -2.02 7.05
CA LYS A 48 16.77 -2.55 5.69
C LYS A 48 16.05 -3.89 5.68
N ASN A 49 16.42 -4.81 6.56
CA ASN A 49 15.76 -6.10 6.71
C ASN A 49 14.25 -5.93 6.99
N TYR A 50 13.89 -4.98 7.85
CA TYR A 50 12.50 -4.65 8.10
C TYR A 50 11.80 -4.04 6.88
N THR A 51 12.45 -3.11 6.17
CA THR A 51 11.87 -2.52 4.95
C THR A 51 11.66 -3.54 3.85
N ASP A 52 12.58 -4.48 3.66
CA ASP A 52 12.49 -5.55 2.66
C ASP A 52 11.39 -6.54 3.01
N TRP A 53 11.31 -6.90 4.28
CA TRP A 53 10.24 -7.73 4.81
C TRP A 53 8.87 -7.07 4.59
N TYR A 54 8.70 -5.80 4.99
CA TYR A 54 7.43 -5.10 4.84
C TYR A 54 7.04 -4.96 3.36
N PHE A 55 8.02 -4.65 2.50
CA PHE A 55 7.79 -4.54 1.07
C PHE A 55 7.31 -5.84 0.44
N SER A 56 8.00 -6.95 0.74
CA SER A 56 7.72 -8.24 0.15
C SER A 56 6.42 -8.86 0.63
N ASN A 57 6.05 -8.62 1.90
CA ASN A 57 4.88 -9.25 2.52
C ASN A 57 3.59 -8.41 2.37
N PHE A 58 3.70 -7.08 2.26
CA PHE A 58 2.52 -6.20 2.29
C PHE A 58 2.54 -5.17 1.17
N LEU A 59 3.51 -4.26 1.17
CA LEU A 59 3.44 -3.05 0.35
C LEU A 59 3.42 -3.34 -1.16
N HIS A 60 4.19 -4.31 -1.64
CA HIS A 60 4.22 -4.64 -3.07
C HIS A 60 2.83 -5.03 -3.59
N LEU A 61 2.11 -5.88 -2.86
CA LEU A 61 0.76 -6.31 -3.21
C LEU A 61 -0.24 -5.16 -3.14
N GLN A 62 -0.18 -4.36 -2.08
CA GLN A 62 -1.04 -3.18 -1.90
C GLN A 62 -0.87 -2.19 -3.07
N LEU A 63 0.36 -1.88 -3.45
CA LEU A 63 0.68 -1.01 -4.59
C LEU A 63 0.13 -1.57 -5.91
N GLU A 64 0.35 -2.85 -6.19
CA GLU A 64 -0.14 -3.42 -7.45
C GLU A 64 -1.66 -3.40 -7.55
N ARG A 65 -2.35 -3.69 -6.44
CA ARG A 65 -3.80 -3.66 -6.37
C ARG A 65 -4.36 -2.26 -6.58
N LYS A 66 -3.84 -1.26 -5.86
CA LYS A 66 -4.25 0.15 -6.02
C LYS A 66 -4.04 0.67 -7.44
N LEU A 67 -2.94 0.26 -8.06
CA LEU A 67 -2.67 0.60 -9.45
C LEU A 67 -3.66 -0.08 -10.42
N ARG A 68 -3.99 -1.36 -10.21
CA ARG A 68 -5.01 -2.05 -11.01
C ARG A 68 -6.38 -1.37 -10.90
N ILE A 69 -6.76 -0.92 -9.70
CA ILE A 69 -7.98 -0.13 -9.47
C ILE A 69 -7.95 1.15 -10.30
N ALA A 70 -6.87 1.94 -10.21
CA ALA A 70 -6.75 3.18 -10.96
C ALA A 70 -6.80 2.94 -12.49
N ILE A 71 -6.14 1.90 -12.98
CA ILE A 71 -6.19 1.51 -14.40
C ILE A 71 -7.60 1.11 -14.83
N PHE A 72 -8.29 0.32 -14.01
CA PHE A 72 -9.63 -0.17 -14.32
C PHE A 72 -10.66 0.97 -14.37
N VAL A 73 -10.59 1.90 -13.41
CA VAL A 73 -11.59 2.95 -13.24
C VAL A 73 -11.29 4.17 -14.11
N LEU A 74 -10.05 4.66 -14.10
CA LEU A 74 -9.67 5.88 -14.82
C LEU A 74 -9.18 5.58 -16.24
N GLY A 75 -8.77 4.34 -16.51
CA GLY A 75 -8.14 3.96 -17.77
C GLY A 75 -6.62 4.19 -17.78
N ASN A 76 -5.94 3.52 -18.71
CA ASN A 76 -4.49 3.58 -18.86
C ASN A 76 -3.98 4.97 -19.30
N ASP A 77 -4.78 5.70 -20.07
CA ASP A 77 -4.36 6.97 -20.65
C ASP A 77 -4.55 8.17 -19.73
N HIS A 78 -5.28 7.99 -18.63
CA HIS A 78 -5.56 9.03 -17.68
C HIS A 78 -4.29 9.56 -17.00
N ILE A 79 -4.23 10.87 -16.79
CA ILE A 79 -3.03 11.54 -16.27
C ILE A 79 -2.67 11.07 -14.87
N LEU A 80 -3.66 10.77 -14.02
CA LEU A 80 -3.44 10.24 -12.67
C LEU A 80 -2.86 8.82 -12.72
N THR A 81 -3.36 7.96 -13.62
CA THR A 81 -2.85 6.60 -13.82
C THR A 81 -1.38 6.60 -14.24
N LYS A 82 -1.02 7.45 -15.22
CA LYS A 82 0.37 7.62 -15.69
C LYS A 82 1.31 8.12 -14.58
N LYS A 83 0.85 9.06 -13.74
CA LYS A 83 1.59 9.55 -12.57
C LYS A 83 1.78 8.45 -11.51
N MET A 84 0.73 7.69 -11.24
CA MET A 84 0.76 6.57 -10.29
C MET A 84 1.75 5.49 -10.73
N LEU A 85 1.73 5.08 -12.01
CA LEU A 85 2.72 4.17 -12.59
C LEU A 85 4.16 4.62 -12.36
N THR A 86 4.42 5.91 -12.59
CA THR A 86 5.76 6.49 -12.42
C THR A 86 6.20 6.45 -10.95
N LYS A 87 5.32 6.82 -10.03
CA LYS A 87 5.59 6.76 -8.58
C LYS A 87 5.82 5.32 -8.11
N HIS A 88 5.02 4.35 -8.56
CA HIS A 88 5.19 2.94 -8.20
C HIS A 88 6.54 2.41 -8.68
N ARG A 89 6.94 2.71 -9.92
CA ARG A 89 8.27 2.35 -10.44
C ARG A 89 9.40 2.95 -9.60
N ARG A 90 9.26 4.21 -9.15
CA ARG A 90 10.25 4.88 -8.30
C ARG A 90 10.37 4.19 -6.94
N ILE A 91 9.25 3.90 -6.28
CA ILE A 91 9.22 3.15 -5.01
C ILE A 91 9.88 1.79 -5.16
N LYS A 92 9.45 0.97 -6.14
CA LYS A 92 10.03 -0.36 -6.37
C LYS A 92 11.56 -0.29 -6.53
N ARG A 93 12.07 0.71 -7.28
CA ARG A 93 13.52 0.90 -7.46
C ARG A 93 14.24 1.24 -6.15
N VAL A 94 13.65 2.08 -5.30
CA VAL A 94 14.27 2.47 -4.02
C VAL A 94 14.36 1.26 -3.08
N PHE A 95 13.29 0.47 -2.96
CA PHE A 95 13.28 -0.73 -2.11
C PHE A 95 14.27 -1.81 -2.58
N LEU A 96 14.38 -2.02 -3.90
CA LEU A 96 15.27 -3.04 -4.48
C LEU A 96 16.74 -2.58 -4.62
N SER A 97 17.07 -1.34 -4.25
CA SER A 97 18.42 -0.79 -4.35
C SER A 97 19.30 -1.23 -3.17
N ASN A 98 20.37 -1.97 -3.46
CA ASN A 98 21.35 -2.42 -2.47
C ASN A 98 22.69 -1.65 -2.50
N LYS A 99 22.82 -0.59 -3.31
CA LYS A 99 24.09 0.13 -3.49
C LYS A 99 24.42 1.10 -2.35
N ASP A 100 23.41 1.80 -1.84
CA ASP A 100 23.55 2.83 -0.81
C ASP A 100 22.36 2.70 0.14
N VAL A 101 22.51 1.83 1.14
CA VAL A 101 21.42 1.44 2.05
C VAL A 101 20.91 2.63 2.84
N GLU A 102 21.80 3.46 3.37
CA GLU A 102 21.44 4.66 4.13
C GLU A 102 20.60 5.62 3.30
N ARG A 103 21.07 5.99 2.09
CA ARG A 103 20.31 6.85 1.20
C ARG A 103 19.00 6.22 0.76
N SER A 104 18.98 4.92 0.52
CA SER A 104 17.74 4.21 0.19
C SER A 104 16.72 4.33 1.33
N LEU A 105 17.12 4.13 2.60
CA LEU A 105 16.22 4.22 3.75
C LEU A 105 15.57 5.60 3.90
N HIS A 106 16.33 6.68 3.73
CA HIS A 106 15.77 8.03 3.72
C HIS A 106 14.79 8.25 2.57
N ARG A 107 15.10 7.71 1.38
CA ARG A 107 14.20 7.83 0.23
C ARG A 107 12.94 6.98 0.37
N ILE A 108 12.99 5.83 1.06
CA ILE A 108 11.83 4.94 1.21
C ILE A 108 10.65 5.69 1.83
N GLU A 109 10.88 6.35 2.98
CA GLU A 109 9.82 7.02 3.73
C GLU A 109 9.30 8.26 2.97
N GLU A 110 10.21 9.05 2.38
CA GLU A 110 9.86 10.23 1.60
C GLU A 110 9.00 9.88 0.36
N GLU A 111 9.44 8.90 -0.43
CA GLU A 111 8.73 8.50 -1.66
C GLU A 111 7.37 7.87 -1.36
N LEU A 112 7.29 7.06 -0.31
CA LEU A 112 6.07 6.38 0.08
C LEU A 112 5.03 7.36 0.62
N GLU A 113 5.40 8.29 1.50
CA GLU A 113 4.48 9.34 1.94
C GLU A 113 4.03 10.23 0.78
N ASN A 114 4.93 10.58 -0.14
CA ASN A 114 4.60 11.34 -1.34
C ASN A 114 3.67 10.59 -2.31
N LEU A 115 3.69 9.26 -2.30
CA LEU A 115 2.69 8.47 -3.01
C LEU A 115 1.35 8.48 -2.27
N ILE A 116 1.34 8.21 -0.97
CA ILE A 116 0.12 8.17 -0.14
C ILE A 116 -0.63 9.49 -0.23
N ARG A 117 0.06 10.63 -0.06
CA ARG A 117 -0.55 11.96 -0.23
C ARG A 117 -1.14 12.14 -1.62
N PHE A 118 -0.45 11.67 -2.66
CA PHE A 118 -0.94 11.77 -4.03
C PHE A 118 -2.20 10.91 -4.24
N GLU A 119 -2.21 9.69 -3.70
CA GLU A 119 -3.37 8.80 -3.74
C GLU A 119 -4.57 9.44 -3.04
N ASP A 120 -4.40 9.88 -1.79
CA ASP A 120 -5.48 10.42 -0.97
C ASP A 120 -6.06 11.73 -1.54
N HIS A 121 -5.20 12.61 -2.05
CA HIS A 121 -5.62 13.96 -2.46
C HIS A 121 -6.12 14.05 -3.90
N TYR A 122 -5.68 13.14 -4.78
CA TYR A 122 -6.00 13.20 -6.20
C TYR A 122 -6.68 11.93 -6.67
N VAL A 123 -6.03 10.76 -6.54
CA VAL A 123 -6.57 9.51 -7.09
C VAL A 123 -7.89 9.13 -6.45
N PHE A 124 -7.95 9.06 -5.12
CA PHE A 124 -9.14 8.63 -4.39
C PHE A 124 -10.28 9.65 -4.46
N LYS A 125 -9.98 10.93 -4.70
CA LYS A 125 -11.03 11.90 -5.00
C LYS A 125 -11.65 11.59 -6.36
N GLU A 126 -10.84 11.40 -7.39
CA GLU A 126 -11.30 11.06 -8.74
C GLU A 126 -12.13 9.75 -8.75
N LEU A 127 -11.63 8.70 -8.10
CA LEU A 127 -12.30 7.40 -8.05
C LEU A 127 -13.70 7.45 -7.40
N LYS A 128 -13.95 8.40 -6.50
CA LYS A 128 -15.25 8.55 -5.81
C LYS A 128 -16.32 9.20 -6.68
N PHE A 129 -15.94 9.90 -7.75
CA PHE A 129 -16.90 10.61 -8.59
C PHE A 129 -17.50 9.74 -9.69
N ASP A 130 -16.80 8.69 -10.16
CA ASP A 130 -17.14 8.08 -11.44
C ASP A 130 -17.70 6.65 -11.41
N TYR A 131 -17.59 5.86 -10.33
CA TYR A 131 -17.90 4.41 -10.41
C TYR A 131 -18.49 3.74 -9.17
N CYS A 132 -19.37 2.76 -9.43
CA CYS A 132 -19.73 1.68 -8.52
C CYS A 132 -18.61 0.63 -8.54
N LEU A 133 -17.80 0.57 -7.47
CA LEU A 133 -16.59 -0.26 -7.39
C LEU A 133 -16.85 -1.69 -6.89
N SER A 134 -18.10 -1.97 -6.51
CA SER A 134 -18.56 -3.24 -5.94
C SER A 134 -18.16 -4.48 -6.75
N GLU A 135 -18.27 -4.47 -8.09
CA GLU A 135 -17.90 -5.62 -8.92
C GLU A 135 -16.38 -5.89 -8.97
N PHE A 136 -15.56 -4.85 -8.96
CA PHE A 136 -14.10 -4.99 -8.91
C PHE A 136 -13.66 -5.50 -7.54
N PHE A 137 -14.29 -4.99 -6.48
CA PHE A 137 -14.03 -5.38 -5.11
C PHE A 137 -14.22 -6.88 -4.87
N GLU A 138 -15.34 -7.45 -5.33
CA GLU A 138 -15.61 -8.89 -5.15
C GLU A 138 -14.52 -9.77 -5.78
N ARG A 139 -13.97 -9.36 -6.92
CA ARG A 139 -12.93 -10.13 -7.63
C ARG A 139 -11.56 -10.02 -6.98
N GLU A 140 -11.18 -8.83 -6.52
CA GLU A 140 -9.81 -8.55 -6.06
C GLU A 140 -9.62 -8.57 -4.54
N TYR A 141 -10.66 -8.45 -3.72
CA TYR A 141 -10.54 -8.43 -2.25
C TYR A 141 -11.07 -9.70 -1.54
N LEU A 142 -12.03 -10.42 -2.13
CA LEU A 142 -12.59 -11.65 -1.53
C LEU A 142 -11.84 -12.93 -1.97
N SER A 143 -10.79 -12.82 -2.78
CA SER A 143 -10.03 -14.00 -3.19
C SER A 143 -9.24 -14.59 -2.00
N PRO A 144 -9.28 -15.91 -1.76
CA PRO A 144 -8.59 -16.55 -0.61
C PRO A 144 -7.06 -16.42 -0.64
N LYS A 145 -6.46 -15.90 -1.72
CA LYS A 145 -5.03 -15.53 -1.78
C LYS A 145 -4.67 -14.33 -0.88
N LEU A 146 -5.66 -13.72 -0.22
CA LEU A 146 -5.53 -12.47 0.54
C LEU A 146 -5.64 -12.66 2.05
N SER A 147 -5.59 -13.89 2.55
CA SER A 147 -5.36 -14.15 3.97
C SER A 147 -4.04 -13.46 4.37
N HIS A 148 -4.16 -12.28 4.98
CA HIS A 148 -3.06 -11.58 5.61
C HIS A 148 -2.72 -12.40 6.85
N ALA A 149 -1.93 -13.45 6.67
CA ALA A 149 -1.20 -14.05 7.77
C ALA A 149 -0.28 -12.94 8.29
N CYS A 150 -0.79 -12.16 9.24
CA CYS A 150 -0.06 -11.11 9.94
C CYS A 150 1.08 -11.81 10.67
N LYS A 151 2.23 -11.90 10.01
CA LYS A 151 3.46 -12.24 10.69
C LYS A 151 3.90 -10.96 11.36
N ASP A 152 4.00 -10.97 12.67
CA ASP A 152 4.65 -9.87 13.36
C ASP A 152 6.14 -9.84 12.97
N TRP A 153 6.67 -8.63 12.78
CA TRP A 153 8.11 -8.47 12.61
C TRP A 153 8.82 -8.81 13.92
N SER A 154 9.76 -9.75 13.86
CA SER A 154 10.43 -10.32 15.04
C SER A 154 11.37 -9.34 15.76
N ASP A 155 11.78 -8.27 15.09
CA ASP A 155 12.79 -7.34 15.58
C ASP A 155 12.29 -5.88 15.65
N PRO A 156 11.45 -5.53 16.64
CA PRO A 156 10.79 -4.22 16.72
C PRO A 156 11.76 -3.13 17.20
N PHE A 157 12.74 -2.77 16.36
CA PHE A 157 13.83 -1.83 16.66
C PHE A 157 13.36 -0.41 17.00
N TRP A 158 12.14 -0.04 16.59
CA TRP A 158 11.53 1.25 16.87
C TRP A 158 11.01 1.40 18.30
N LYS A 159 10.94 0.31 19.08
CA LYS A 159 10.55 0.38 20.49
C LYS A 159 11.70 0.98 21.30
N VAL A 160 11.45 2.09 21.97
CA VAL A 160 12.38 2.66 22.95
C VAL A 160 12.56 1.63 24.06
N LYS A 161 13.81 1.22 24.34
CA LYS A 161 14.12 0.49 25.58
C LYS A 161 13.91 1.48 26.73
N ARG A 162 12.87 1.24 27.53
CA ARG A 162 12.74 1.88 28.84
C ARG A 162 13.75 1.29 29.81
#